data_AF-A0A4Y9RSZ8-F1
#
_entry.id   AF-A0A4Y9RSZ8-F1
#
_cell.length_a   1.000
_cell.length_b   1.000
_cell.length_c   1.000
_cell.angle_alpha   90.00
_cell.angle_beta   90.00
_cell.angle_gamma   90.00
#
_symmetry.space_group_name_H-M   'P 1'
#
loop_
_entity.id
_entity.type
_entity.pdbx_description
1 polymer ?
#
loop_
_entity_poly.entity_id
_entity_poly.type
_entity_poly.pdbx_seq_one_letter_code
_entity_poly.pdbx_strand_id
1 'polypeptide(L)'
;MNVSSASAMVNVLNEGRVQREKAADERSAARLRDAKSAVATLKQMNTDASDQKKAAAKQRVDQLKARLQMLKMSSPVDPKVLAQLARELKSAVSSYAGAGGSAGDLGVTATATASTPSADTGAAQAESGADAGAAQSVATGVETEQAGDPQQDAAGSPDNPYQRMAQDAEIKLADASRRGAASQADRDFLTDVRGLTNQIKALAKQATASKADPVERRDAEAAEKAAADALKTIEDAGKDLRVGGIFLTV
;
A
#
# COMPACT_ATOMS: atom_id res chain seq x y z
N MET A 1 -0.52 62.00 -46.80
CA MET A 1 -1.52 61.25 -46.01
C MET A 1 -1.16 59.76 -45.82
N ASN A 2 0.13 59.34 -45.80
CA ASN A 2 0.49 57.90 -45.77
C ASN A 2 1.02 57.36 -44.42
N VAL A 3 1.04 58.17 -43.36
CA VAL A 3 1.68 57.79 -42.07
C VAL A 3 0.77 56.92 -41.18
N SER A 4 -0.56 57.03 -41.29
CA SER A 4 -1.50 56.27 -40.46
C SER A 4 -1.56 54.78 -40.75
N SER A 5 -1.27 54.35 -42.00
CA SER A 5 -1.37 52.93 -42.38
C SER A 5 -0.20 52.11 -41.83
N ALA A 6 1.00 52.70 -41.73
CA ALA A 6 2.18 52.04 -41.19
C ALA A 6 2.09 51.80 -39.68
N SER A 7 1.49 52.71 -38.93
CA SER A 7 1.31 52.58 -37.47
C SER A 7 0.28 51.51 -37.10
N ALA A 8 -0.78 51.36 -37.90
CA ALA A 8 -1.79 50.31 -37.72
C ALA A 8 -1.23 48.90 -37.92
N MET A 9 -0.35 48.68 -38.91
CA MET A 9 0.30 47.38 -39.12
C MET A 9 1.21 46.97 -37.95
N VAL A 10 1.92 47.91 -37.33
CA VAL A 10 2.82 47.62 -36.20
C VAL A 10 2.04 47.19 -34.95
N ASN A 11 0.88 47.81 -34.67
CA ASN A 11 0.02 47.39 -33.56
C ASN A 11 -0.55 45.98 -33.75
N VAL A 12 -1.04 45.66 -34.95
CA VAL A 12 -1.57 44.32 -35.27
C VAL A 12 -0.48 43.24 -35.15
N LEU A 13 0.76 43.54 -35.57
CA LEU A 13 1.90 42.63 -35.43
C LEU A 13 2.29 42.39 -33.96
N ASN A 14 2.22 43.42 -33.12
CA ASN A 14 2.50 43.30 -31.68
C ASN A 14 1.40 42.51 -30.95
N GLU A 15 0.12 42.80 -31.22
CA GLU A 15 -1.01 42.02 -30.67
C GLU A 15 -0.94 40.55 -31.07
N GLY A 16 -0.58 40.25 -32.32
CA GLY A 16 -0.37 38.88 -32.80
C GLY A 16 0.84 38.17 -32.17
N ARG A 17 1.82 38.90 -31.62
CA ARG A 17 2.93 38.30 -30.84
C ARG A 17 2.48 37.96 -29.43
N VAL A 18 1.80 38.89 -28.75
CA VAL A 18 1.26 38.68 -27.39
C VAL A 18 0.26 37.53 -27.36
N GLN A 19 -0.62 37.42 -28.36
CA GLN A 19 -1.55 36.29 -28.43
C GLN A 19 -0.85 34.94 -28.65
N ARG A 20 0.23 34.90 -29.44
CA ARG A 20 1.00 33.67 -29.66
C ARG A 20 1.78 33.25 -28.43
N GLU A 21 2.34 34.20 -27.69
CA GLU A 21 3.01 33.98 -26.42
C GLU A 21 2.02 33.45 -25.37
N LYS A 22 0.87 34.11 -25.22
CA LYS A 22 -0.21 33.65 -24.33
C LYS A 22 -0.70 32.24 -24.69
N ALA A 23 -0.89 31.94 -25.97
CA ALA A 23 -1.28 30.60 -26.41
C ALA A 23 -0.18 29.55 -26.20
N ALA A 24 1.10 29.93 -26.26
CA ALA A 24 2.21 29.04 -25.94
C ALA A 24 2.28 28.75 -24.43
N ASP A 25 2.04 29.77 -23.60
CA ASP A 25 1.98 29.66 -22.14
C ASP A 25 0.78 28.84 -21.67
N GLU A 26 -0.39 29.03 -22.27
CA GLU A 26 -1.57 28.23 -21.96
C GLU A 26 -1.35 26.75 -22.30
N ARG A 27 -0.68 26.46 -23.42
CA ARG A 27 -0.32 25.08 -23.81
C ARG A 27 0.73 24.48 -22.88
N SER A 28 1.73 25.25 -22.45
CA SER A 28 2.75 24.76 -21.52
C SER A 28 2.15 24.51 -20.14
N ALA A 29 1.28 25.40 -19.67
CA ALA A 29 0.53 25.25 -18.42
C ALA A 29 -0.41 24.04 -18.45
N ALA A 30 -1.13 23.82 -19.56
CA ALA A 30 -1.97 22.63 -19.75
C ALA A 30 -1.13 21.35 -19.68
N ARG A 31 -0.02 21.28 -20.43
CA ARG A 31 0.90 20.12 -20.41
C ARG A 31 1.46 19.83 -19.02
N LEU A 32 1.82 20.87 -18.26
CA LEU A 32 2.31 20.72 -16.89
C LEU A 32 1.21 20.20 -15.95
N ARG A 33 -0.04 20.63 -16.14
CA ARG A 33 -1.18 20.16 -15.36
C ARG A 33 -1.47 18.69 -15.64
N ASP A 34 -1.47 18.31 -16.92
CA ASP A 34 -1.67 16.93 -17.37
C ASP A 34 -0.56 16.03 -16.83
N ALA A 35 0.71 16.44 -16.94
CA ALA A 35 1.84 15.69 -16.40
C ALA A 35 1.75 15.51 -14.87
N LYS A 36 1.35 16.56 -14.13
CA LYS A 36 1.15 16.48 -12.68
C LYS A 36 0.02 15.51 -12.31
N SER A 37 -1.10 15.55 -13.03
CA SER A 37 -2.21 14.61 -12.80
C SER A 37 -1.81 13.16 -13.10
N ALA A 38 -1.06 12.91 -14.18
CA ALA A 38 -0.57 11.57 -14.52
C ALA A 38 0.38 11.02 -13.44
N VAL A 39 1.30 11.84 -12.93
CA VAL A 39 2.19 11.45 -11.82
C VAL A 39 1.41 11.17 -10.54
N ALA A 40 0.38 11.97 -10.23
CA ALA A 40 -0.48 11.74 -9.07
C ALA A 40 -1.24 10.41 -9.20
N THR A 41 -1.82 10.11 -10.36
CA THR A 41 -2.50 8.84 -10.64
C THR A 41 -1.54 7.65 -10.51
N LEU A 42 -0.33 7.75 -11.08
CA LEU A 42 0.67 6.68 -10.97
C LEU A 42 1.10 6.44 -9.52
N LYS A 43 1.28 7.50 -8.74
CA LYS A 43 1.57 7.38 -7.30
C LYS A 43 0.44 6.66 -6.57
N GLN A 44 -0.81 7.05 -6.83
CA GLN A 44 -1.97 6.40 -6.22
C GLN A 44 -2.06 4.92 -6.57
N MET A 45 -1.94 4.57 -7.85
CA MET A 45 -1.98 3.18 -8.30
C MET A 45 -0.86 2.34 -7.69
N ASN A 46 0.34 2.91 -7.51
CA ASN A 46 1.45 2.21 -6.89
C ASN A 46 1.23 2.00 -5.38
N THR A 47 0.66 2.98 -4.68
CA THR A 47 0.25 2.82 -3.27
C THR A 47 -0.81 1.72 -3.14
N ASP A 48 -1.87 1.76 -3.95
CA ASP A 48 -2.93 0.76 -3.89
C ASP A 48 -2.40 -0.66 -4.19
N ALA A 49 -1.53 -0.80 -5.20
CA ALA A 49 -0.89 -2.07 -5.53
C ALA A 49 0.03 -2.58 -4.40
N SER A 50 0.75 -1.67 -3.73
CA SER A 50 1.58 -2.02 -2.58
C SER A 50 0.75 -2.48 -1.37
N ASP A 51 -0.36 -1.79 -1.09
CA ASP A 51 -1.25 -2.12 0.01
C ASP A 51 -1.97 -3.46 -0.23
N GLN A 52 -2.38 -3.73 -1.47
CA GLN A 52 -2.93 -5.03 -1.85
C GLN A 52 -1.93 -6.17 -1.65
N LYS A 53 -0.66 -5.98 -2.03
CA LYS A 53 0.39 -6.99 -1.80
C LYS A 53 0.65 -7.20 -0.31
N LYS A 54 0.70 -6.13 0.49
CA LYS A 54 0.83 -6.23 1.95
C LYS A 54 -0.35 -6.99 2.58
N ALA A 55 -1.58 -6.67 2.16
CA ALA A 55 -2.79 -7.35 2.63
C ALA A 55 -2.81 -8.84 2.27
N ALA A 56 -2.48 -9.19 1.02
CA ALA A 56 -2.41 -10.57 0.58
C ALA A 56 -1.32 -11.37 1.34
N ALA A 57 -0.17 -10.75 1.61
CA ALA A 57 0.88 -11.37 2.40
C ALA A 57 0.46 -11.60 3.87
N LYS A 58 -0.24 -10.63 4.48
CA LYS A 58 -0.83 -10.81 5.83
C LYS A 58 -1.80 -11.98 5.89
N GLN A 59 -2.74 -12.05 4.93
CA GLN A 59 -3.69 -13.16 4.83
C GLN A 59 -2.99 -14.52 4.71
N ARG A 60 -1.90 -14.61 3.95
CA ARG A 60 -1.09 -15.84 3.85
C ARG A 60 -0.45 -16.21 5.18
N VAL A 61 0.09 -15.24 5.93
CA VAL A 61 0.65 -15.48 7.27
C VAL A 61 -0.42 -15.97 8.24
N ASP A 62 -1.62 -15.40 8.19
CA ASP A 62 -2.75 -15.84 9.03
C ASP A 62 -3.17 -17.28 8.70
N GLN A 63 -3.25 -17.63 7.41
CA GLN A 63 -3.50 -18.99 6.96
C GLN A 63 -2.41 -19.97 7.43
N LEU A 64 -1.14 -19.57 7.35
CA LEU A 64 -0.01 -20.37 7.84
C LEU A 64 -0.07 -20.57 9.36
N LYS A 65 -0.48 -19.54 10.11
CA LYS A 65 -0.69 -19.63 11.56
C LYS A 65 -1.79 -20.63 11.91
N ALA A 66 -2.93 -20.57 11.19
CA ALA A 66 -4.02 -21.53 11.37
C ALA A 66 -3.59 -22.97 11.03
N ARG A 67 -2.87 -23.16 9.92
CA ARG A 67 -2.31 -24.47 9.53
C ARG A 67 -1.34 -25.00 10.58
N LEU A 68 -0.45 -24.16 11.12
CA LEU A 68 0.48 -24.56 12.18
C LEU A 68 -0.28 -24.95 13.45
N GLN A 69 -1.33 -24.23 13.81
CA GLN A 69 -2.16 -24.57 14.97
C GLN A 69 -2.86 -25.92 14.79
N MET A 70 -3.45 -26.18 13.62
CA MET A 70 -4.04 -27.48 13.29
C MET A 70 -2.98 -28.59 13.36
N LEU A 71 -1.78 -28.34 12.79
CA LEU A 71 -0.68 -29.29 12.82
C LEU A 71 -0.23 -29.63 14.24
N LYS A 72 -0.26 -28.66 15.17
CA LYS A 72 0.04 -28.89 16.59
C LYS A 72 -1.02 -29.72 17.29
N MET A 73 -2.28 -29.63 16.86
CA MET A 73 -3.37 -30.44 17.43
C MET A 73 -3.39 -31.85 16.82
N SER A 74 -2.97 -32.01 15.57
CA SER A 74 -2.78 -33.31 14.93
C SER A 74 -1.44 -33.91 15.33
N SER A 75 -1.40 -34.63 16.45
CA SER A 75 -0.24 -35.46 16.79
C SER A 75 -0.24 -36.74 15.93
N PRO A 76 0.90 -37.15 15.32
CA PRO A 76 2.24 -36.57 15.36
C PRO A 76 2.49 -35.48 14.29
N VAL A 77 3.33 -34.49 14.63
CA VAL A 77 3.75 -33.40 13.72
C VAL A 77 4.69 -33.93 12.63
N ASP A 78 4.31 -33.74 11.36
CA ASP A 78 5.12 -34.11 10.20
C ASP A 78 6.23 -33.05 9.91
N PRO A 79 7.52 -33.42 9.97
CA PRO A 79 8.62 -32.50 9.70
C PRO A 79 8.65 -31.98 8.25
N LYS A 80 8.17 -32.76 7.28
CA LYS A 80 8.12 -32.34 5.88
C LYS A 80 7.15 -31.18 5.68
N VAL A 81 6.01 -31.24 6.36
CA VAL A 81 5.02 -30.15 6.36
C VAL A 81 5.60 -28.91 7.03
N LEU A 82 6.34 -29.04 8.13
CA LEU A 82 7.03 -27.90 8.75
C LEU A 82 8.01 -27.20 7.80
N ALA A 83 8.76 -27.96 7.00
CA ALA A 83 9.67 -27.40 6.00
C ALA A 83 8.93 -26.62 4.90
N GLN A 84 7.77 -27.11 4.46
CA GLN A 84 6.92 -26.41 3.49
C GLN A 84 6.37 -25.11 4.07
N LEU A 85 5.84 -25.15 5.30
CA LEU A 85 5.34 -23.96 6.01
C LEU A 85 6.41 -22.88 6.15
N ALA A 86 7.65 -23.26 6.48
CA ALA A 86 8.76 -22.31 6.58
C ALA A 86 9.08 -21.63 5.24
N ARG A 87 9.01 -22.37 4.11
CA ARG A 87 9.24 -21.82 2.77
C ARG A 87 8.09 -20.90 2.32
N GLU A 88 6.84 -21.28 2.61
CA GLU A 88 5.68 -20.42 2.36
C GLU A 88 5.73 -19.14 3.19
N LEU A 89 6.17 -19.24 4.45
CA LEU A 89 6.37 -18.07 5.31
C LEU A 89 7.44 -17.13 4.73
N LYS A 90 8.57 -17.69 4.29
CA LYS A 90 9.63 -16.92 3.62
C LYS A 90 9.12 -16.18 2.40
N SER A 91 8.34 -16.83 1.54
CA SER A 91 7.80 -16.19 0.32
C SER A 91 6.76 -15.11 0.64
N ALA A 92 5.92 -15.32 1.65
CA ALA A 92 4.97 -14.31 2.13
C ALA A 92 5.70 -13.06 2.68
N VAL A 93 6.76 -13.25 3.47
CA VAL A 93 7.59 -12.15 3.99
C VAL A 93 8.29 -11.40 2.86
N SER A 94 8.87 -12.11 1.90
CA SER A 94 9.50 -11.47 0.75
C SER A 94 8.51 -10.65 -0.08
N SER A 95 7.28 -11.17 -0.26
CA SER A 95 6.20 -10.44 -0.94
C SER A 95 5.76 -9.19 -0.17
N TYR A 96 5.72 -9.26 1.17
CA TYR A 96 5.42 -8.13 2.04
C TYR A 96 6.51 -7.05 1.98
N ALA A 97 7.77 -7.47 2.08
CA ALA A 97 8.93 -6.59 2.04
C ALA A 97 9.02 -5.87 0.68
N GLY A 98 8.86 -6.60 -0.42
CA GLY A 98 8.85 -6.04 -1.77
C GLY A 98 7.67 -5.11 -2.06
N ALA A 99 6.63 -5.12 -1.21
CA ALA A 99 5.55 -4.15 -1.26
C ALA A 99 5.84 -2.88 -0.44
N GLY A 100 6.66 -2.98 0.62
CA GLY A 100 7.06 -1.83 1.44
C GLY A 100 8.33 -1.10 0.98
N GLY A 101 9.08 -1.67 0.05
CA GLY A 101 10.22 -1.02 -0.61
C GLY A 101 9.74 0.04 -1.60
N SER A 102 10.09 1.30 -1.34
CA SER A 102 9.66 2.49 -2.08
C SER A 102 9.80 2.37 -3.60
N ALA A 103 8.83 2.98 -4.29
CA ALA A 103 8.80 3.36 -5.71
C ALA A 103 10.01 4.17 -6.23
N GLY A 104 11.08 4.31 -5.43
CA GLY A 104 12.36 4.88 -5.82
C GLY A 104 13.21 3.94 -6.66
N ASP A 105 12.86 2.64 -6.71
CA ASP A 105 13.47 1.69 -7.63
C ASP A 105 12.62 1.53 -8.92
N LEU A 106 12.55 2.61 -9.70
CA LEU A 106 12.28 2.50 -11.14
C LEU A 106 13.58 2.10 -11.91
N GLY A 107 14.57 1.54 -11.23
CA GLY A 107 15.92 1.33 -11.74
C GLY A 107 16.53 -0.01 -11.33
N VAL A 108 16.04 -1.08 -11.97
CA VAL A 108 16.72 -2.38 -12.13
C VAL A 108 16.52 -3.39 -10.98
N THR A 109 15.47 -4.22 -11.09
CA THR A 109 15.54 -5.70 -11.23
C THR A 109 14.17 -6.36 -10.96
N ALA A 110 13.21 -6.18 -11.87
CA ALA A 110 12.06 -7.07 -11.95
C ALA A 110 12.44 -8.30 -12.79
N THR A 111 13.10 -9.30 -12.19
CA THR A 111 13.01 -10.67 -12.71
C THR A 111 11.61 -11.18 -12.44
N ALA A 112 10.71 -10.94 -13.40
CA ALA A 112 9.42 -11.55 -13.47
C ALA A 112 9.60 -13.08 -13.54
N THR A 113 9.39 -13.75 -12.40
CA THR A 113 9.08 -15.18 -12.42
C THR A 113 7.64 -15.30 -12.88
N ALA A 114 7.48 -15.49 -14.18
CA ALA A 114 6.23 -15.88 -14.81
C ALA A 114 5.74 -17.19 -14.15
N SER A 115 4.80 -17.07 -13.22
CA SER A 115 3.97 -18.20 -12.83
C SER A 115 2.85 -18.29 -13.85
N THR A 116 2.94 -19.28 -14.73
CA THR A 116 1.90 -19.68 -15.66
C THR A 116 0.61 -20.01 -14.90
N PRO A 117 -0.53 -19.37 -15.19
CA PRO A 117 -1.81 -19.92 -14.78
C PRO A 117 -2.14 -21.08 -15.73
N SER A 118 -2.17 -22.28 -15.17
CA SER A 118 -2.78 -23.44 -15.81
C SER A 118 -4.26 -23.15 -15.98
N ALA A 119 -4.73 -23.19 -17.22
CA ALA A 119 -6.14 -23.06 -17.56
C ALA A 119 -6.89 -24.30 -17.10
N ASP A 120 -7.87 -24.13 -16.23
CA ASP A 120 -9.03 -25.01 -16.20
C ASP A 120 -10.30 -24.15 -16.22
N THR A 121 -11.10 -24.41 -17.25
CA THR A 121 -12.33 -23.72 -17.61
C THR A 121 -13.50 -24.36 -16.89
N GLY A 122 -14.22 -23.60 -16.07
CA GLY A 122 -15.48 -24.00 -15.44
C GLY A 122 -16.43 -22.81 -15.33
N ALA A 123 -17.54 -22.87 -16.04
CA ALA A 123 -18.48 -21.82 -16.38
C ALA A 123 -19.29 -21.17 -15.24
N ALA A 124 -19.79 -19.96 -15.56
CA ALA A 124 -21.01 -19.28 -15.09
C ALA A 124 -21.10 -18.93 -13.58
N GLN A 125 -21.68 -17.82 -13.14
CA GLN A 125 -22.84 -17.09 -13.63
C GLN A 125 -22.82 -15.68 -13.00
N ALA A 126 -23.11 -14.67 -13.81
CA ALA A 126 -23.39 -13.32 -13.36
C ALA A 126 -24.85 -13.22 -12.96
N GLU A 127 -25.17 -12.75 -11.75
CA GLU A 127 -26.49 -12.20 -11.44
C GLU A 127 -26.39 -10.94 -10.59
N SER A 128 -26.98 -9.90 -11.17
CA SER A 128 -27.40 -8.63 -10.58
C SER A 128 -28.46 -8.85 -9.52
N GLY A 129 -28.46 -8.04 -8.46
CA GLY A 129 -29.51 -8.03 -7.45
C GLY A 129 -29.48 -6.76 -6.63
N ALA A 130 -30.11 -5.71 -7.15
CA ALA A 130 -30.65 -4.63 -6.34
C ALA A 130 -31.91 -5.15 -5.64
N ASP A 131 -32.05 -4.93 -4.33
CA ASP A 131 -33.36 -4.65 -3.75
C ASP A 131 -33.25 -3.86 -2.43
N ALA A 132 -34.25 -3.01 -2.27
CA ALA A 132 -34.45 -2.10 -1.16
C ALA A 132 -35.01 -2.83 0.08
N GLY A 133 -34.76 -2.26 1.26
CA GLY A 133 -35.39 -2.71 2.50
C GLY A 133 -35.49 -1.54 3.48
N ALA A 134 -36.66 -0.94 3.54
CA ALA A 134 -37.03 0.19 4.39
C ALA A 134 -37.40 -0.22 5.83
N ALA A 135 -37.61 0.81 6.65
CA ALA A 135 -38.20 0.86 7.99
C ALA A 135 -37.21 0.66 9.16
N GLN A 136 -37.28 1.37 10.29
CA GLN A 136 -38.39 2.16 10.82
C GLN A 136 -37.87 3.18 11.86
N SER A 137 -38.53 4.32 11.85
CA SER A 137 -38.46 5.42 12.81
C SER A 137 -38.80 4.98 14.25
N VAL A 138 -38.07 5.49 15.24
CA VAL A 138 -38.65 5.82 16.55
C VAL A 138 -38.08 7.16 17.01
N ALA A 139 -38.98 8.14 17.08
CA ALA A 139 -38.76 9.46 17.64
C ALA A 139 -38.82 9.40 19.17
N THR A 140 -38.01 10.23 19.83
CA THR A 140 -38.31 10.73 21.18
C THR A 140 -37.80 12.17 21.22
N GLY A 141 -38.76 13.12 21.18
CA GLY A 141 -38.54 14.50 21.64
C GLY A 141 -38.28 14.50 23.15
N VAL A 142 -37.78 15.57 23.75
CA VAL A 142 -38.50 16.85 23.89
C VAL A 142 -37.53 17.93 24.44
N GLU A 143 -37.73 19.15 23.93
CA GLU A 143 -37.43 20.52 24.42
C GLU A 143 -35.99 20.97 24.72
N THR A 144 -35.42 21.89 23.94
CA THR A 144 -35.64 23.37 23.84
C THR A 144 -34.94 24.14 24.95
N GLU A 145 -33.74 24.66 24.65
CA GLU A 145 -33.39 26.04 25.03
C GLU A 145 -32.64 26.71 23.87
N GLN A 146 -33.08 27.93 23.63
CA GLN A 146 -32.87 28.79 22.49
C GLN A 146 -31.92 29.92 22.92
N ALA A 147 -30.85 30.16 22.18
CA ALA A 147 -30.32 31.50 21.88
C ALA A 147 -28.98 31.43 21.15
N GLY A 148 -28.89 32.13 20.01
CA GLY A 148 -27.60 32.57 19.46
C GLY A 148 -27.34 32.17 18.02
N ASP A 149 -28.20 32.58 17.09
CA ASP A 149 -27.74 32.94 15.75
C ASP A 149 -26.78 34.14 15.91
N PRO A 150 -25.61 34.11 15.26
CA PRO A 150 -25.54 35.00 14.11
C PRO A 150 -24.87 34.34 12.89
N GLN A 151 -25.62 34.39 11.80
CA GLN A 151 -25.26 35.12 10.60
C GLN A 151 -24.34 34.34 9.65
N GLN A 152 -25.01 33.71 8.67
CA GLN A 152 -24.57 33.76 7.28
C GLN A 152 -23.98 35.12 6.94
N ASP A 153 -22.67 35.17 6.69
CA ASP A 153 -22.08 35.82 5.53
C ASP A 153 -20.55 35.86 5.68
N ALA A 154 -19.88 34.97 4.97
CA ALA A 154 -18.67 35.31 4.23
C ALA A 154 -18.35 34.17 3.28
N ALA A 155 -18.66 34.37 2.01
CA ALA A 155 -17.87 33.82 0.93
C ALA A 155 -16.39 34.16 1.21
N GLY A 156 -15.69 33.26 1.89
CA GLY A 156 -14.29 33.40 2.20
C GLY A 156 -13.52 33.51 0.90
N SER A 157 -12.94 34.68 0.66
CA SER A 157 -11.99 34.87 -0.44
C SER A 157 -10.96 33.73 -0.37
N PRO A 158 -10.65 33.05 -1.50
CA PRO A 158 -9.76 31.89 -1.53
C PRO A 158 -8.27 32.19 -1.21
N ASP A 159 -7.96 33.36 -0.64
CA ASP A 159 -6.61 33.93 -0.51
C ASP A 159 -6.25 34.41 0.90
N ASN A 160 -6.82 33.83 1.96
CA ASN A 160 -6.30 34.08 3.29
C ASN A 160 -5.08 33.15 3.57
N PRO A 161 -3.83 33.65 3.59
CA PRO A 161 -2.63 32.83 3.70
C PRO A 161 -2.57 32.02 5.01
N TYR A 162 -3.19 32.54 6.08
CA TYR A 162 -3.29 31.84 7.36
C TYR A 162 -4.20 30.61 7.31
N GLN A 163 -5.28 30.65 6.52
CA GLN A 163 -6.15 29.48 6.33
C GLN A 163 -5.45 28.39 5.53
N ARG A 164 -4.64 28.77 4.52
CA ARG A 164 -3.80 27.81 3.78
C ARG A 164 -2.76 27.16 4.68
N MET A 165 -2.08 27.93 5.54
CA MET A 165 -1.13 27.36 6.50
C MET A 165 -1.79 26.41 7.50
N ALA A 166 -3.01 26.72 7.97
CA ALA A 166 -3.76 25.84 8.86
C ALA A 166 -4.15 24.52 8.17
N GLN A 167 -4.67 24.58 6.95
CA GLN A 167 -4.97 23.39 6.14
C GLN A 167 -3.71 22.57 5.83
N ASP A 168 -2.61 23.22 5.45
CA ASP A 168 -1.34 22.53 5.19
C ASP A 168 -0.79 21.85 6.45
N ALA A 169 -0.96 22.46 7.63
CA ALA A 169 -0.56 21.86 8.91
C ALA A 169 -1.43 20.63 9.24
N GLU A 170 -2.74 20.70 8.97
CA GLU A 170 -3.67 19.59 9.17
C GLU A 170 -3.38 18.41 8.22
N ILE A 171 -3.13 18.69 6.94
CA ILE A 171 -2.72 17.69 5.95
C ILE A 171 -1.42 17.01 6.36
N LYS A 172 -0.40 17.79 6.78
CA LYS A 172 0.88 17.25 7.24
C LYS A 172 0.73 16.38 8.49
N LEU A 173 -0.14 16.78 9.42
CA LEU A 173 -0.41 15.99 10.62
C LEU A 173 -1.09 14.66 10.25
N ALA A 174 -2.09 14.69 9.38
CA ALA A 174 -2.78 13.50 8.88
C ALA A 174 -1.81 12.56 8.15
N ASP A 175 -0.92 13.08 7.32
CA ASP A 175 0.12 12.30 6.63
C ASP A 175 1.13 11.68 7.59
N ALA A 176 1.56 12.43 8.61
CA ALA A 176 2.46 11.92 9.65
C ALA A 176 1.78 10.79 10.45
N SER A 177 0.51 10.94 10.80
CA SER A 177 -0.27 9.90 11.47
C SER A 177 -0.43 8.64 10.61
N ARG A 178 -0.75 8.79 9.31
CA ARG A 178 -0.84 7.65 8.38
C ARG A 178 0.50 6.91 8.27
N ARG A 179 1.61 7.64 8.15
CA ARG A 179 2.95 7.05 8.07
C ARG A 179 3.35 6.34 9.37
N GLY A 180 2.97 6.90 10.51
CA GLY A 180 3.16 6.28 11.83
C GLY A 180 2.41 4.95 11.94
N ALA A 181 1.13 4.93 11.58
CA ALA A 181 0.31 3.72 11.58
C ALA A 181 0.84 2.63 10.63
N ALA A 182 1.27 3.00 9.43
CA ALA A 182 1.88 2.07 8.46
C ALA A 182 3.18 1.45 9.01
N SER A 183 4.04 2.28 9.62
CA SER A 183 5.29 1.83 10.23
C SER A 183 5.06 0.90 11.42
N GLN A 184 4.01 1.16 12.21
CA GLN A 184 3.62 0.28 13.30
C GLN A 184 3.11 -1.06 12.77
N ALA A 185 2.22 -1.05 11.78
CA ALA A 185 1.71 -2.27 11.16
C ALA A 185 2.83 -3.14 10.55
N ASP A 186 3.87 -2.54 9.97
CA ASP A 186 5.04 -3.24 9.46
C ASP A 186 5.85 -3.91 10.59
N ARG A 187 6.00 -3.26 11.74
CA ARG A 187 6.69 -3.83 12.91
C ARG A 187 5.91 -4.98 13.53
N ASP A 188 4.60 -4.83 13.67
CA ASP A 188 3.72 -5.85 14.23
C ASP A 188 3.75 -7.10 13.36
N PHE A 189 3.63 -6.93 12.04
CA PHE A 189 3.76 -8.01 11.07
C PHE A 189 5.09 -8.76 11.20
N LEU A 190 6.22 -8.05 11.23
CA LEU A 190 7.54 -8.71 11.35
C LEU A 190 7.70 -9.44 12.69
N THR A 191 7.12 -8.90 13.76
CA THR A 191 7.15 -9.52 15.09
C THR A 191 6.37 -10.84 15.09
N ASP A 192 5.17 -10.83 14.50
CA ASP A 192 4.33 -12.02 14.38
C ASP A 192 4.99 -13.12 13.55
N VAL A 193 5.54 -12.76 12.39
CA VAL A 193 6.23 -13.71 11.51
C VAL A 193 7.49 -14.27 12.18
N ARG A 194 8.27 -13.44 12.90
CA ARG A 194 9.41 -13.93 13.69
C ARG A 194 8.96 -14.92 14.75
N GLY A 195 7.86 -14.63 15.45
CA GLY A 195 7.24 -15.54 16.42
C GLY A 195 6.87 -16.88 15.79
N LEU A 196 6.18 -16.85 14.64
CA LEU A 196 5.78 -18.05 13.90
C LEU A 196 6.99 -18.88 13.44
N THR A 197 8.02 -18.22 12.93
CA THR A 197 9.24 -18.88 12.45
C THR A 197 9.99 -19.57 13.59
N ASN A 198 10.07 -18.92 14.76
CA ASN A 198 10.66 -19.50 15.96
C ASN A 198 9.88 -20.74 16.45
N GLN A 199 8.55 -20.72 16.33
CA GLN A 199 7.71 -21.88 16.65
C GLN A 199 7.99 -23.05 15.69
N ILE A 200 8.06 -22.79 14.37
CA ILE A 200 8.40 -23.82 13.38
C ILE A 200 9.78 -24.41 13.67
N LYS A 201 10.77 -23.56 13.97
CA LYS A 201 12.13 -23.99 14.33
C LYS A 201 12.15 -24.86 15.60
N ALA A 202 11.38 -24.49 16.63
CA ALA A 202 11.29 -25.27 17.86
C ALA A 202 10.67 -26.65 17.62
N LEU A 203 9.59 -26.73 16.83
CA LEU A 203 8.95 -27.99 16.45
C LEU A 203 9.87 -28.88 15.60
N ALA A 204 10.60 -28.28 14.65
CA ALA A 204 11.59 -28.99 13.85
C ALA A 204 12.70 -29.59 14.73
N LYS A 205 13.23 -28.83 15.70
CA LYS A 205 14.21 -29.33 16.68
C LYS A 205 13.66 -30.44 17.57
N GLN A 206 12.40 -30.34 17.98
CA GLN A 206 11.75 -31.40 18.74
C GLN A 206 11.60 -32.67 17.89
N ALA A 207 11.28 -32.53 16.61
CA ALA A 207 11.21 -33.65 15.67
C ALA A 207 12.60 -34.29 15.46
N THR A 208 13.67 -33.53 15.24
CA THR A 208 15.02 -34.11 15.10
C THR A 208 15.45 -34.90 16.33
N ALA A 209 15.10 -34.43 17.53
CA ALA A 209 15.45 -35.10 18.79
C ALA A 209 14.61 -36.37 19.08
N SER A 210 13.38 -36.44 18.59
CA SER A 210 12.44 -37.52 18.91
C SER A 210 12.35 -38.62 17.86
N LYS A 211 12.75 -38.35 16.61
CA LYS A 211 12.65 -39.33 15.53
C LYS A 211 13.85 -40.28 15.51
N ALA A 212 13.57 -41.58 15.39
CA ALA A 212 14.58 -42.62 15.22
C ALA A 212 14.92 -42.85 13.74
N ASP A 213 13.96 -42.60 12.83
CA ASP A 213 14.12 -42.80 11.39
C ASP A 213 15.08 -41.75 10.77
N PRO A 214 16.13 -42.16 10.05
CA PRO A 214 17.05 -41.23 9.38
C PRO A 214 16.38 -40.35 8.32
N VAL A 215 15.29 -40.79 7.68
CA VAL A 215 14.57 -39.99 6.68
C VAL A 215 13.83 -38.84 7.36
N GLU A 216 13.08 -39.13 8.41
CA GLU A 216 12.35 -38.11 9.18
C GLU A 216 13.30 -37.10 9.85
N ARG A 217 14.50 -37.53 10.26
CA ARG A 217 15.55 -36.63 10.77
C ARG A 217 16.01 -35.64 9.70
N ARG A 218 16.27 -36.10 8.47
CA ARG A 218 16.67 -35.23 7.35
C ARG A 218 15.59 -34.21 7.02
N ASP A 219 14.32 -34.63 7.04
CA ASP A 219 13.19 -33.72 6.81
C ASP A 219 13.10 -32.67 7.92
N ALA A 220 13.34 -33.06 9.18
CA ALA A 220 13.33 -32.15 10.32
C ALA A 220 14.52 -31.16 10.28
N GLU A 221 15.72 -31.60 9.86
CA GLU A 221 16.86 -30.72 9.60
C GLU A 221 16.57 -29.74 8.45
N ALA A 222 15.90 -30.20 7.39
CA ALA A 222 15.49 -29.35 6.28
C ALA A 222 14.47 -28.29 6.73
N ALA A 223 13.56 -28.64 7.64
CA ALA A 223 12.62 -27.70 8.26
C ALA A 223 13.36 -26.66 9.11
N GLU A 224 14.34 -27.06 9.92
CA GLU A 224 15.15 -26.14 10.71
C GLU A 224 15.93 -25.16 9.81
N LYS A 225 16.55 -25.66 8.74
CA LYS A 225 17.26 -24.82 7.76
C LYS A 225 16.30 -23.83 7.08
N ALA A 226 15.13 -24.30 6.64
CA ALA A 226 14.14 -23.44 6.00
C ALA A 226 13.64 -22.34 6.96
N ALA A 227 13.45 -22.65 8.24
CA ALA A 227 13.09 -21.66 9.25
C ALA A 227 14.22 -20.66 9.52
N ALA A 228 15.49 -21.11 9.53
CA ALA A 228 16.64 -20.20 9.64
C ALA A 228 16.75 -19.24 8.45
N ASP A 229 16.54 -19.75 7.23
CA ASP A 229 16.50 -18.92 6.02
C ASP A 229 15.36 -17.90 6.06
N ALA A 230 14.19 -18.29 6.58
CA ALA A 230 13.07 -17.37 6.78
C ALA A 230 13.40 -16.26 7.79
N LEU A 231 14.06 -16.58 8.91
CA LEU A 231 14.53 -15.58 9.87
C LEU A 231 15.47 -14.55 9.23
N LYS A 232 16.42 -15.01 8.41
CA LYS A 232 17.30 -14.11 7.68
C LYS A 232 16.52 -13.18 6.76
N THR A 233 15.55 -13.69 6.01
CA THR A 233 14.68 -12.87 5.15
C THR A 233 13.85 -11.86 5.96
N ILE A 234 13.39 -12.21 7.16
CA ILE A 234 12.68 -11.29 8.06
C ILE A 234 13.60 -10.17 8.56
N GLU A 235 14.86 -10.49 8.87
CA GLU A 235 15.85 -9.49 9.28
C GLU A 235 16.19 -8.53 8.15
N ASP A 236 16.38 -9.04 6.94
CA ASP A 236 16.65 -8.23 5.76
C ASP A 236 15.43 -7.36 5.42
N ALA A 237 14.22 -7.93 5.41
CA ALA A 237 12.97 -7.17 5.26
C ALA A 237 12.81 -6.09 6.34
N GLY A 238 13.20 -6.38 7.59
CA GLY A 238 13.16 -5.43 8.69
C GLY A 238 14.16 -4.28 8.54
N LYS A 239 15.30 -4.50 7.89
CA LYS A 239 16.24 -3.44 7.53
C LYS A 239 15.65 -2.59 6.40
N ASP A 240 15.14 -3.21 5.35
CA ASP A 240 14.59 -2.51 4.18
C ASP A 240 13.40 -1.61 4.56
N LEU A 241 12.48 -2.11 5.38
CA LEU A 241 11.33 -1.35 5.87
C LEU A 241 11.72 -0.21 6.82
N ARG A 242 12.84 -0.33 7.55
CA ARG A 242 13.37 0.77 8.39
C ARG A 242 14.08 1.83 7.56
N VAL A 243 14.83 1.41 6.55
CA VAL A 243 15.60 2.31 5.68
C VAL A 243 14.67 3.08 4.73
N GLY A 244 13.60 2.45 4.24
CA GLY A 244 12.57 3.08 3.40
C GLY A 244 11.81 4.23 4.06
N GLY A 245 11.85 4.36 5.40
CA GLY A 245 11.23 5.45 6.14
C GLY A 245 12.04 6.77 6.17
N ILE A 246 13.30 6.76 5.73
CA ILE A 246 14.23 7.91 5.89
C ILE A 246 14.40 8.74 4.60
N PHE A 247 13.94 8.27 3.44
CA PHE A 247 14.20 8.95 2.17
C PHE A 247 12.94 9.62 1.57
N LEU A 248 12.66 10.87 1.96
CA LEU A 248 12.18 11.93 1.05
C LEU A 248 12.10 13.29 1.79
N THR A 249 13.24 13.96 1.92
CA THR A 249 13.31 15.42 2.17
C THR A 249 14.37 16.00 1.24
N VAL A 250 14.01 16.21 -0.01
CA VAL A 250 14.65 17.19 -0.91
C VAL A 250 13.55 17.78 -1.79
#